data_AF-A0A1H9AY82-F1
#
_entry.id   AF-A0A1H9AY82-F1
#
_cell.length_a   1.000
_cell.length_b   1.000
_cell.length_c   1.000
_cell.angle_alpha   90.00
_cell.angle_beta   90.00
_cell.angle_gamma   90.00
#
_symmetry.space_group_name_H-M   'P 1'
#
loop_
_entity.id
_entity.type
_entity.pdbx_description
1 polymer ?
#
loop_
_entity_poly.entity_id
_entity_poly.type
_entity_poly.pdbx_seq_one_letter_code
_entity_poly.pdbx_strand_id
1 'polypeptide(L)'
;MKNIKNILAIAIFFLSISCTNSQNYKSINATEFKDLIIKTEEAQILDVRTPEEYANGKIADAKNVNWNGDNFDAGVATLDKSKPVFVYCLSGGRSKKAANHLAELGFKNIIELDGGYMAWEKANPRTNAVWSGMTQEEYKKLMVSDKTVVIDFYAKWCGPCKKMAPYLDKISTEMAEKVIVHRIDADANKSLFNALGYQGLPVVIVIKNGKQTFFKNEFVSEEDLRKQL
;
A
#
# COMPACT_ATOMS: atom_id res chain seq x y z
N MET A 1 60.40 -45.52 -26.39
CA MET A 1 59.17 -45.73 -25.61
C MET A 1 58.62 -44.35 -25.23
N LYS A 2 57.47 -43.96 -25.78
CA LYS A 2 56.89 -42.61 -25.64
C LYS A 2 56.07 -42.54 -24.34
N ASN A 3 56.37 -41.57 -23.48
CA ASN A 3 55.66 -41.31 -22.23
C ASN A 3 54.32 -40.62 -22.53
N ILE A 4 53.22 -41.33 -22.28
CA ILE A 4 51.86 -40.81 -22.40
C ILE A 4 51.49 -40.12 -21.08
N LYS A 5 51.21 -38.82 -21.18
CA LYS A 5 50.65 -37.98 -20.12
C LYS A 5 49.18 -38.36 -19.92
N ASN A 6 48.84 -38.96 -18.77
CA ASN A 6 47.44 -39.13 -18.36
C ASN A 6 46.97 -37.87 -17.62
N ILE A 7 46.26 -37.00 -18.35
CA ILE A 7 45.53 -35.87 -17.78
C ILE A 7 44.19 -36.41 -17.28
N LEU A 8 44.05 -36.53 -15.95
CA LEU A 8 42.80 -36.88 -15.29
C LEU A 8 41.93 -35.63 -15.22
N ALA A 9 40.98 -35.47 -16.15
CA ALA A 9 40.00 -34.40 -16.11
C ALA A 9 38.94 -34.71 -15.04
N ILE A 10 39.06 -34.07 -13.88
CA ILE A 10 38.03 -34.12 -12.83
C ILE A 10 36.88 -33.21 -13.28
N ALA A 11 35.81 -33.80 -13.81
CA ALA A 11 34.56 -33.12 -14.06
C ALA A 11 33.85 -32.87 -12.72
N ILE A 12 34.07 -31.69 -12.13
CA ILE A 12 33.31 -31.21 -10.97
C ILE A 12 31.90 -30.86 -11.48
N PHE A 13 30.97 -31.79 -11.30
CA PHE A 13 29.55 -31.57 -11.52
C PHE A 13 29.05 -30.65 -10.39
N PHE A 14 29.08 -29.34 -10.62
CA PHE A 14 28.44 -28.35 -9.76
C PHE A 14 26.93 -28.58 -9.79
N LEU A 15 26.42 -29.36 -8.84
CA LEU A 15 24.99 -29.44 -8.56
C LEU A 15 24.58 -28.10 -7.98
N SER A 16 24.09 -27.19 -8.83
CA SER A 16 23.43 -25.97 -8.40
C SER A 16 22.14 -26.35 -7.70
N ILE A 17 22.22 -26.54 -6.37
CA ILE A 17 21.06 -26.55 -5.49
C ILE A 17 20.48 -25.14 -5.58
N SER A 18 19.58 -24.94 -6.55
CA SER A 18 18.67 -23.82 -6.55
C SER A 18 17.78 -24.01 -5.33
N CYS A 19 18.02 -23.26 -4.27
CA CYS A 19 17.09 -23.13 -3.17
C CYS A 19 15.79 -22.56 -3.75
N THR A 20 14.84 -23.43 -4.07
CA THR A 20 13.45 -23.04 -4.24
C THR A 20 12.98 -22.57 -2.87
N ASN A 21 12.79 -21.26 -2.75
CA ASN A 21 12.14 -20.65 -1.59
C ASN A 21 10.68 -21.16 -1.61
N SER A 22 10.43 -22.31 -0.96
CA SER A 22 9.12 -22.95 -0.94
C SER A 22 8.18 -22.14 -0.07
N GLN A 23 7.52 -21.14 -0.66
CA GLN A 23 6.43 -20.42 0.00
C GLN A 23 5.29 -21.42 0.23
N ASN A 24 4.87 -21.57 1.49
CA ASN A 24 3.80 -22.51 1.88
C ASN A 24 2.38 -21.95 1.66
N TYR A 25 2.26 -20.98 0.75
CA TYR A 25 1.01 -20.32 0.38
C TYR A 25 1.08 -19.89 -1.09
N LYS A 26 -0.09 -19.68 -1.72
CA LYS A 26 -0.20 -19.18 -3.09
C LYS A 26 -0.44 -17.66 -3.07
N SER A 27 0.47 -16.86 -3.62
CA SER A 27 0.28 -15.41 -3.79
C SER A 27 -0.27 -15.12 -5.20
N ILE A 28 -1.37 -14.39 -5.31
CA ILE A 28 -2.07 -14.10 -6.59
C ILE A 28 -2.54 -12.64 -6.68
N ASN A 29 -2.76 -12.17 -7.91
CA ASN A 29 -3.24 -10.81 -8.16
C ASN A 29 -4.74 -10.64 -7.81
N ALA A 30 -5.19 -9.39 -7.71
CA ALA A 30 -6.56 -9.04 -7.30
C ALA A 30 -7.69 -9.61 -8.18
N THR A 31 -7.46 -9.76 -9.49
CA THR A 31 -8.48 -10.31 -10.39
C THR A 31 -8.65 -11.81 -10.14
N GLU A 32 -7.54 -12.55 -10.10
CA GLU A 32 -7.56 -13.99 -9.80
C GLU A 32 -8.08 -14.24 -8.38
N PHE A 33 -7.72 -13.39 -7.42
CA PHE A 33 -8.17 -13.48 -6.03
C PHE A 33 -9.69 -13.38 -5.91
N LYS A 34 -10.30 -12.42 -6.61
CA LYS A 34 -11.77 -12.27 -6.65
C LYS A 34 -12.44 -13.49 -7.26
N ASP A 35 -11.96 -13.91 -8.43
CA ASP A 35 -12.54 -15.05 -9.13
C ASP A 35 -12.45 -16.34 -8.30
N LEU A 36 -11.33 -16.52 -7.59
CA LEU A 36 -11.11 -17.70 -6.77
C LEU A 36 -11.97 -17.67 -5.50
N ILE A 37 -12.16 -16.52 -4.85
CA ILE A 37 -13.11 -16.40 -3.72
C ILE A 37 -14.51 -16.85 -4.16
N ILE A 38 -15.00 -16.37 -5.31
CA ILE A 38 -16.36 -16.68 -5.81
C ILE A 38 -16.52 -18.18 -6.12
N LYS A 39 -15.46 -18.83 -6.60
CA LYS A 39 -15.45 -20.25 -6.98
C LYS A 39 -15.17 -21.19 -5.80
N THR A 40 -14.81 -20.65 -4.64
CA THR A 40 -14.41 -21.45 -3.48
C THR A 40 -15.54 -21.49 -2.47
N GLU A 41 -16.11 -22.67 -2.29
CA GLU A 41 -17.06 -22.92 -1.20
C GLU A 41 -16.39 -22.72 0.16
N GLU A 42 -17.12 -22.09 1.08
CA GLU A 42 -16.67 -21.84 2.46
C GLU A 42 -15.31 -21.12 2.57
N ALA A 43 -15.02 -20.23 1.61
CA ALA A 43 -13.83 -19.38 1.65
C ALA A 43 -13.77 -18.54 2.94
N GLN A 44 -12.64 -18.63 3.64
CA GLN A 44 -12.40 -17.83 4.85
C GLN A 44 -11.54 -16.61 4.50
N ILE A 45 -12.17 -15.44 4.42
CA ILE A 45 -11.47 -14.21 4.04
C ILE A 45 -10.94 -13.52 5.30
N LEU A 46 -9.63 -13.26 5.34
CA LEU A 46 -8.91 -12.73 6.48
C LEU A 46 -8.23 -11.40 6.13
N ASP A 47 -8.68 -10.33 6.77
CA ASP A 47 -8.06 -9.02 6.73
C ASP A 47 -7.12 -8.85 7.92
N VAL A 48 -5.82 -8.79 7.68
CA VAL A 48 -4.82 -8.69 8.75
C VAL A 48 -4.35 -7.27 9.03
N ARG A 49 -5.09 -6.26 8.55
CA ARG A 49 -4.84 -4.85 8.84
C ARG A 49 -5.33 -4.46 10.25
N THR A 50 -5.05 -3.22 10.63
CA THR A 50 -5.61 -2.66 11.87
C THR A 50 -7.13 -2.52 11.78
N PRO A 51 -7.85 -2.50 12.93
CA PRO A 51 -9.30 -2.28 12.96
C PRO A 51 -9.71 -0.96 12.28
N GLU A 52 -8.90 0.09 12.41
CA GLU A 52 -9.12 1.39 11.76
C GLU A 52 -9.11 1.26 10.23
N GLU A 53 -8.12 0.56 9.68
CA GLU A 53 -8.03 0.31 8.23
C GLU A 53 -9.21 -0.53 7.73
N TYR A 54 -9.60 -1.55 8.50
CA TYR A 54 -10.73 -2.43 8.18
C TYR A 54 -12.08 -1.70 8.20
N ALA A 55 -12.30 -0.83 9.19
CA ALA A 55 -13.50 0.00 9.29
C ALA A 55 -13.63 0.97 8.11
N ASN A 56 -12.51 1.44 7.56
CA ASN A 56 -12.46 2.35 6.42
C ASN A 56 -12.69 1.68 5.05
N GLY A 57 -12.98 0.38 5.03
CA GLY A 57 -13.25 -0.38 3.82
C GLY A 57 -12.54 -1.72 3.88
N LYS A 58 -13.19 -2.76 3.35
CA LYS A 58 -12.72 -4.15 3.38
C LYS A 58 -13.23 -4.92 2.17
N ILE A 59 -12.67 -6.10 1.93
CA ILE A 59 -13.29 -7.10 1.06
C ILE A 59 -14.55 -7.61 1.78
N ALA A 60 -15.63 -7.85 1.03
CA ALA A 60 -16.88 -8.38 1.60
C ALA A 60 -16.61 -9.68 2.37
N ASP A 61 -17.33 -9.88 3.47
CA ASP A 61 -17.25 -11.07 4.35
C ASP A 61 -15.88 -11.33 5.02
N ALA A 62 -14.91 -10.43 4.85
CA ALA A 62 -13.62 -10.54 5.51
C ALA A 62 -13.74 -10.42 7.04
N LYS A 63 -13.09 -11.31 7.78
CA LYS A 63 -12.87 -11.19 9.23
C LYS A 63 -11.60 -10.40 9.49
N ASN A 64 -11.63 -9.46 10.45
CA ASN A 64 -10.42 -8.72 10.84
C ASN A 64 -9.66 -9.43 11.97
N VAL A 65 -8.39 -9.75 11.74
CA VAL A 65 -7.45 -10.23 12.77
C VAL A 65 -6.13 -9.48 12.60
N ASN A 66 -5.93 -8.42 13.39
CA ASN A 66 -4.82 -7.50 13.23
C ASN A 66 -3.46 -8.18 13.45
N TRP A 67 -2.64 -8.26 12.39
CA TRP A 67 -1.28 -8.83 12.44
C TRP A 67 -0.34 -8.06 13.39
N ASN A 68 -0.53 -6.75 13.53
CA ASN A 68 0.30 -5.92 14.41
C ASN A 68 -0.21 -5.90 15.86
N GLY A 69 -1.25 -6.66 16.19
CA GLY A 69 -1.77 -6.78 17.55
C GLY A 69 -1.28 -8.06 18.24
N ASP A 70 -1.59 -8.18 19.53
CA ASP A 70 -1.04 -9.26 20.37
C ASP A 70 -1.80 -10.60 20.30
N ASN A 71 -2.92 -10.64 19.55
CA ASN A 71 -3.90 -11.75 19.58
C ASN A 71 -4.11 -12.41 18.22
N PHE A 72 -3.10 -12.44 17.34
CA PHE A 72 -3.25 -13.01 16.00
C PHE A 72 -3.65 -14.49 16.05
N ASP A 73 -2.87 -15.33 16.75
CA ASP A 73 -3.08 -16.77 16.89
C ASP A 73 -4.47 -17.10 17.44
N ALA A 74 -4.87 -16.40 18.51
CA ALA A 74 -6.19 -16.56 19.09
C ALA A 74 -7.32 -16.16 18.12
N GLY A 75 -7.10 -15.09 17.33
CA GLY A 75 -8.04 -14.65 16.31
C GLY A 75 -8.24 -15.67 15.20
N VAL A 76 -7.15 -16.28 14.72
CA VAL A 76 -7.19 -17.29 13.64
C VAL A 76 -7.54 -18.70 14.14
N ALA A 77 -7.44 -18.99 15.44
CA ALA A 77 -7.85 -20.27 16.03
C ALA A 77 -9.35 -20.59 15.81
N THR A 78 -10.15 -19.57 15.54
CA THR A 78 -11.58 -19.71 15.19
C THR A 78 -11.84 -20.12 13.74
N LEU A 79 -10.81 -20.14 12.90
CA LEU A 79 -10.91 -20.56 11.50
C LEU A 79 -10.75 -22.08 11.40
N ASP A 80 -11.40 -22.66 10.41
CA ASP A 80 -11.23 -24.07 10.06
C ASP A 80 -9.94 -24.25 9.24
N LYS A 81 -9.00 -25.05 9.75
CA LYS A 81 -7.69 -25.30 9.13
C LYS A 81 -7.76 -26.12 7.84
N SER A 82 -8.89 -26.81 7.61
CA SER A 82 -9.13 -27.60 6.41
C SER A 82 -9.68 -26.77 5.25
N LYS A 83 -10.30 -25.62 5.55
CA LYS A 83 -10.91 -24.73 4.57
C LYS A 83 -9.91 -23.73 3.98
N PRO A 84 -10.13 -23.25 2.75
CA PRO A 84 -9.25 -22.26 2.13
C PRO A 84 -9.29 -20.91 2.87
N VAL A 85 -8.11 -20.36 3.15
CA VAL A 85 -7.95 -19.04 3.79
C VAL A 85 -7.40 -18.03 2.78
N PHE A 86 -8.16 -16.97 2.55
CA PHE A 86 -7.80 -15.86 1.67
C PHE A 86 -7.33 -14.69 2.52
N VAL A 87 -6.04 -14.44 2.58
CA VAL A 87 -5.42 -13.45 3.46
C VAL A 87 -4.93 -12.23 2.70
N TYR A 88 -5.23 -11.04 3.21
CA TYR A 88 -4.73 -9.79 2.65
C TYR A 88 -4.42 -8.75 3.72
N CYS A 89 -3.58 -7.79 3.37
CA CYS A 89 -3.36 -6.58 4.16
C CYS A 89 -3.47 -5.34 3.27
N LEU A 90 -2.89 -4.19 3.64
CA LEU A 90 -2.97 -2.99 2.80
C LEU A 90 -2.23 -3.14 1.47
N SER A 91 -0.97 -3.60 1.49
CA SER A 91 -0.05 -3.60 0.34
C SER A 91 0.73 -4.90 0.12
N GLY A 92 0.43 -5.96 0.89
CA GLY A 92 1.08 -7.29 0.78
C GLY A 92 2.10 -7.62 1.88
N GLY A 93 2.68 -6.63 2.57
CA GLY A 93 3.76 -6.87 3.55
C GLY A 93 3.34 -7.69 4.78
N ARG A 94 2.22 -7.34 5.42
CA ARG A 94 1.71 -8.06 6.60
C ARG A 94 1.08 -9.40 6.22
N SER A 95 0.37 -9.46 5.09
CA SER A 95 -0.33 -10.66 4.63
C SER A 95 0.63 -11.78 4.25
N LYS A 96 1.79 -11.48 3.65
CA LYS A 96 2.83 -12.50 3.38
C LYS A 96 3.39 -13.11 4.67
N LYS A 97 3.56 -12.30 5.73
CA LYS A 97 3.99 -12.79 7.05
C LYS A 97 2.89 -13.64 7.70
N ALA A 98 1.66 -13.13 7.70
CA ALA A 98 0.50 -13.85 8.22
C ALA A 98 0.26 -15.17 7.48
N ALA A 99 0.42 -15.21 6.15
CA ALA A 99 0.27 -16.42 5.35
C ALA A 99 1.29 -17.50 5.73
N ASN A 100 2.56 -17.15 5.90
CA ASN A 100 3.56 -18.09 6.39
C ASN A 100 3.22 -18.60 7.79
N HIS A 101 2.81 -17.70 8.69
CA HIS A 101 2.46 -18.09 10.05
C HIS A 101 1.20 -18.97 10.12
N LEU A 102 0.20 -18.72 9.28
CA LEU A 102 -0.95 -19.62 9.11
C LEU A 102 -0.48 -21.03 8.67
N ALA A 103 0.50 -21.13 7.77
CA ALA A 103 1.04 -22.42 7.39
C ALA A 103 1.70 -23.15 8.58
N GLU A 104 2.45 -22.43 9.41
CA GLU A 104 3.05 -22.95 10.66
C GLU A 104 1.99 -23.44 11.66
N LEU A 105 0.84 -22.76 11.73
CA LEU A 105 -0.31 -23.17 12.54
C LEU A 105 -1.10 -24.34 11.94
N GLY A 106 -0.71 -24.85 10.77
CA GLY A 106 -1.26 -26.05 10.14
C GLY A 106 -2.40 -25.80 9.15
N PHE A 107 -2.62 -24.55 8.72
CA PHE A 107 -3.50 -24.26 7.60
C PHE A 107 -2.85 -24.76 6.30
N LYS A 108 -3.62 -25.44 5.45
CA LYS A 108 -3.07 -26.13 4.26
C LYS A 108 -3.32 -25.41 2.95
N ASN A 109 -4.40 -24.65 2.86
CA ASN A 109 -4.80 -23.94 1.64
C ASN A 109 -4.87 -22.44 1.94
N ILE A 110 -3.76 -21.75 1.68
CA ILE A 110 -3.60 -20.33 1.99
C ILE A 110 -3.36 -19.59 0.68
N ILE A 111 -4.22 -18.62 0.42
CA ILE A 111 -4.17 -17.74 -0.75
C ILE A 111 -3.91 -16.33 -0.24
N GLU A 112 -2.83 -15.71 -0.69
CA GLU A 112 -2.44 -14.36 -0.33
C GLU A 112 -2.70 -13.40 -1.49
N LEU A 113 -3.27 -12.23 -1.20
CA LEU A 113 -3.51 -11.19 -2.18
C LEU A 113 -2.26 -10.33 -2.40
N ASP A 114 -1.57 -10.54 -3.52
CA ASP A 114 -0.44 -9.71 -3.91
C ASP A 114 -0.88 -8.26 -4.18
N GLY A 115 -0.11 -7.30 -3.64
CA GLY A 115 -0.47 -5.88 -3.64
C GLY A 115 -1.58 -5.49 -2.67
N GLY A 116 -2.18 -6.45 -1.94
CA GLY A 116 -3.14 -6.21 -0.88
C GLY A 116 -4.41 -5.46 -1.29
N TYR A 117 -5.06 -4.83 -0.31
CA TYR A 117 -6.30 -4.08 -0.47
C TYR A 117 -6.18 -2.93 -1.48
N MET A 118 -4.99 -2.31 -1.61
CA MET A 118 -4.77 -1.27 -2.62
C MET A 118 -4.91 -1.83 -4.05
N ALA A 119 -4.34 -3.01 -4.32
CA ALA A 119 -4.52 -3.69 -5.60
C ALA A 119 -5.97 -4.16 -5.78
N TRP A 120 -6.63 -4.60 -4.71
CA TRP A 120 -8.06 -4.94 -4.72
C TRP A 120 -8.92 -3.76 -5.15
N GLU A 121 -8.79 -2.60 -4.51
CA GLU A 121 -9.62 -1.43 -4.82
C GLU A 121 -9.41 -0.91 -6.24
N LYS A 122 -8.17 -1.01 -6.74
CA LYS A 122 -7.85 -0.65 -8.13
C LYS A 122 -8.54 -1.60 -9.13
N ALA A 123 -8.50 -2.90 -8.88
CA ALA A 123 -9.09 -3.92 -9.76
C ALA A 123 -10.61 -4.05 -9.59
N ASN A 124 -11.12 -3.69 -8.42
CA ASN A 124 -12.52 -3.81 -8.02
C ASN A 124 -13.03 -2.50 -7.42
N PRO A 125 -13.18 -1.43 -8.24
CA PRO A 125 -13.75 -0.18 -7.77
C PRO A 125 -15.13 -0.44 -7.18
N ARG A 126 -15.39 0.04 -5.96
CA ARG A 126 -16.72 -0.08 -5.36
C ARG A 126 -17.71 0.68 -6.23
N THR A 127 -18.69 -0.01 -6.81
CA THR A 127 -19.71 0.60 -7.69
C THR A 127 -20.58 1.64 -6.97
N ASN A 128 -20.61 1.59 -5.62
CA ASN A 128 -21.30 2.54 -4.73
C ASN A 128 -20.35 3.12 -3.67
N ALA A 129 -19.09 3.43 -4.01
CA ALA A 129 -18.20 4.09 -3.06
C ALA A 129 -18.85 5.41 -2.58
N VAL A 130 -19.24 5.48 -1.31
CA VAL A 130 -19.67 6.75 -0.71
C VAL A 130 -18.46 7.68 -0.75
N TRP A 131 -18.61 8.82 -1.41
CA TRP A 131 -17.55 9.81 -1.48
C TRP A 131 -17.22 10.31 -0.07
N SER A 132 -15.98 10.09 0.37
CA SER A 132 -15.49 10.50 1.68
C SER A 132 -14.58 11.71 1.57
N GLY A 133 -14.85 12.74 2.37
CA GLY A 133 -14.08 13.98 2.41
C GLY A 133 -14.49 14.97 1.32
N MET A 134 -13.57 15.86 0.98
CA MET A 134 -13.81 16.96 0.04
C MET A 134 -14.04 16.45 -1.38
N THR A 135 -14.89 17.15 -2.12
CA THR A 135 -15.19 16.91 -3.53
C THR A 135 -14.08 17.40 -4.45
N GLN A 136 -14.06 16.91 -5.69
CA GLN A 136 -13.15 17.44 -6.72
C GLN A 136 -13.40 18.93 -7.00
N GLU A 137 -14.63 19.41 -6.84
CA GLU A 137 -14.97 20.81 -7.07
C GLU A 137 -14.40 21.71 -5.96
N GLU A 138 -14.56 21.31 -4.69
CA GLU A 138 -13.92 21.98 -3.55
C GLU A 138 -12.39 21.97 -3.70
N TYR A 139 -11.81 20.86 -4.15
CA TYR A 139 -10.37 20.75 -4.39
C TYR A 139 -9.89 21.71 -5.48
N LYS A 140 -10.61 21.80 -6.60
CA LYS A 140 -10.29 22.75 -7.68
C LYS A 140 -10.36 24.19 -7.19
N LYS A 141 -11.29 24.53 -6.29
CA LYS A 141 -11.41 25.88 -5.72
C LYS A 141 -10.15 26.29 -4.94
N LEU A 142 -9.45 25.34 -4.30
CA LEU A 142 -8.19 25.62 -3.60
C LEU A 142 -7.06 26.08 -4.56
N MET A 143 -7.14 25.75 -5.85
CA MET A 143 -6.12 26.09 -6.84
C MET A 143 -6.31 27.47 -7.47
N VAL A 144 -7.48 28.08 -7.27
CA VAL A 144 -7.84 29.37 -7.86
C VAL A 144 -7.40 30.48 -6.93
N SER A 145 -6.25 31.07 -7.22
CA SER A 145 -5.67 32.17 -6.44
C SER A 145 -4.75 33.01 -7.31
N ASP A 146 -4.61 34.29 -6.93
CA ASP A 146 -3.57 35.20 -7.43
C ASP A 146 -2.20 34.91 -6.78
N LYS A 147 -2.19 34.18 -5.66
CA LYS A 147 -0.99 33.68 -4.97
C LYS A 147 -0.54 32.32 -5.52
N THR A 148 0.72 31.99 -5.28
CA THR A 148 1.22 30.63 -5.47
C THR A 148 0.52 29.69 -4.46
N VAL A 149 -0.05 28.59 -4.91
CA VAL A 149 -0.69 27.61 -4.04
C VAL A 149 0.20 26.39 -3.91
N VAL A 150 0.46 25.96 -2.67
CA VAL A 150 1.10 24.69 -2.33
C VAL A 150 0.05 23.75 -1.76
N ILE A 151 -0.10 22.58 -2.37
CA ILE A 151 -0.92 21.50 -1.81
C ILE A 151 0.01 20.41 -1.27
N ASP A 152 -0.22 20.00 -0.01
CA ASP A 152 0.43 18.88 0.67
C ASP A 152 -0.63 17.84 1.04
N PHE A 153 -0.68 16.71 0.33
CA PHE A 153 -1.42 15.55 0.81
C PHE A 153 -0.54 14.78 1.80
N TYR A 154 -1.04 14.64 3.02
CA TYR A 154 -0.33 14.01 4.13
C TYR A 154 -1.20 12.95 4.84
N ALA A 155 -0.59 12.20 5.76
CA ALA A 155 -1.32 11.39 6.74
C ALA A 155 -0.61 11.42 8.10
N LYS A 156 -1.37 11.18 9.17
CA LYS A 156 -0.86 11.23 10.56
C LYS A 156 0.18 10.16 10.87
N TRP A 157 0.21 9.06 10.13
CA TRP A 157 1.19 7.98 10.26
C TRP A 157 2.40 8.13 9.32
N CYS A 158 2.37 9.08 8.38
CA CYS A 158 3.41 9.26 7.38
C CYS A 158 4.64 9.97 7.96
N GLY A 159 5.73 9.21 8.15
CA GLY A 159 7.00 9.70 8.69
C GLY A 159 7.59 10.89 7.91
N PRO A 160 7.76 10.81 6.57
CA PRO A 160 8.22 11.94 5.78
C PRO A 160 7.31 13.16 5.89
N CYS A 161 5.99 12.99 5.85
CA CYS A 161 5.03 14.09 5.99
C CYS A 161 5.19 14.85 7.31
N LYS A 162 5.43 14.13 8.42
CA LYS A 162 5.73 14.75 9.72
C LYS A 162 7.00 15.60 9.70
N LYS A 163 8.01 15.21 8.92
CA LYS A 163 9.23 16.02 8.73
C LYS A 163 8.96 17.28 7.91
N MET A 164 7.97 17.24 7.02
CA MET A 164 7.62 18.37 6.16
C MET A 164 6.76 19.43 6.84
N ALA A 165 5.88 18.98 7.74
CA ALA A 165 4.93 19.83 8.44
C ALA A 165 5.54 21.13 9.01
N PRO A 166 6.67 21.12 9.76
CA PRO A 166 7.18 22.33 10.39
C PRO A 166 7.60 23.41 9.39
N TYR A 167 8.24 23.02 8.29
CA TYR A 167 8.67 24.01 7.30
C TYR A 167 7.52 24.47 6.41
N LEU A 168 6.49 23.65 6.19
CA LEU A 168 5.28 24.05 5.48
C LEU A 168 4.50 25.10 6.29
N ASP A 169 4.38 24.91 7.60
CA ASP A 169 3.75 25.88 8.50
C ASP A 169 4.55 27.20 8.53
N LYS A 170 5.89 27.10 8.52
CA LYS A 170 6.81 28.24 8.39
C LYS A 170 6.59 29.00 7.07
N ILE A 171 6.58 28.30 5.93
CA ILE A 171 6.32 28.90 4.60
C ILE A 171 4.96 29.59 4.58
N SER A 172 3.92 28.96 5.13
CA SER A 172 2.58 29.52 5.20
C SER A 172 2.52 30.84 5.99
N THR A 173 3.42 31.02 6.95
CA THR A 173 3.49 32.22 7.79
C THR A 173 4.39 33.29 7.14
N GLU A 174 5.61 32.92 6.77
CA GLU A 174 6.62 33.85 6.22
C GLU A 174 6.25 34.39 4.84
N MET A 175 5.52 33.60 4.04
CA MET A 175 5.18 33.94 2.66
C MET A 175 3.67 34.17 2.48
N ALA A 176 2.92 34.46 3.54
CA ALA A 176 1.46 34.58 3.52
C ALA A 176 0.91 35.57 2.46
N GLU A 177 1.68 36.59 2.10
CA GLU A 177 1.32 37.55 1.04
C GLU A 177 1.40 36.96 -0.37
N LYS A 178 2.23 35.93 -0.60
CA LYS A 178 2.54 35.38 -1.93
C LYS A 178 2.20 33.90 -2.08
N VAL A 179 2.07 33.18 -0.98
CA VAL A 179 1.91 31.73 -0.94
C VAL A 179 0.76 31.36 -0.02
N ILE A 180 -0.07 30.42 -0.47
CA ILE A 180 -1.09 29.74 0.33
C ILE A 180 -0.69 28.27 0.42
N VAL A 181 -0.66 27.72 1.63
CA VAL A 181 -0.37 26.30 1.85
C VAL A 181 -1.65 25.59 2.30
N HIS A 182 -2.11 24.62 1.53
CA HIS A 182 -3.20 23.73 1.91
C HIS A 182 -2.67 22.35 2.23
N ARG A 183 -2.88 21.90 3.46
CA ARG A 183 -2.51 20.58 3.93
C ARG A 183 -3.75 19.71 4.02
N ILE A 184 -3.84 18.69 3.18
CA ILE A 184 -5.01 17.83 3.01
C ILE A 184 -4.70 16.45 3.58
N ASP A 185 -5.47 16.04 4.60
CA ASP A 185 -5.35 14.69 5.16
C ASP A 185 -5.91 13.67 4.15
N ALA A 186 -5.03 12.84 3.58
CA ALA A 186 -5.40 11.83 2.59
C ALA A 186 -6.30 10.74 3.17
N ASP A 187 -6.20 10.43 4.47
CA ASP A 187 -7.07 9.44 5.10
C ASP A 187 -8.49 9.98 5.28
N ALA A 188 -8.65 11.28 5.52
CA ALA A 188 -9.96 11.93 5.57
C ALA A 188 -10.56 12.17 4.16
N ASN A 189 -9.73 12.20 3.12
CA ASN A 189 -10.10 12.54 1.74
C ASN A 189 -9.78 11.39 0.75
N LYS A 190 -9.97 10.14 1.16
CA LYS A 190 -9.61 8.93 0.37
C LYS A 190 -10.21 8.90 -1.02
N SER A 191 -11.49 9.29 -1.15
CA SER A 191 -12.15 9.32 -2.46
C SER A 191 -11.50 10.31 -3.42
N LEU A 192 -11.16 11.51 -2.94
CA LEU A 192 -10.41 12.49 -3.74
C LEU A 192 -9.02 11.96 -4.09
N PHE A 193 -8.27 11.48 -3.08
CA PHE A 193 -6.90 11.01 -3.25
C PHE A 193 -6.80 9.89 -4.30
N ASN A 194 -7.74 8.93 -4.25
CA ASN A 194 -7.84 7.85 -5.22
C ASN A 194 -8.30 8.35 -6.59
N ALA A 195 -9.27 9.27 -6.65
CA ALA A 195 -9.75 9.84 -7.91
C ALA A 195 -8.66 10.64 -8.65
N LEU A 196 -7.73 11.26 -7.91
CA LEU A 196 -6.56 11.93 -8.46
C LEU A 196 -5.44 10.96 -8.87
N GLY A 197 -5.58 9.65 -8.60
CA GLY A 197 -4.65 8.61 -9.00
C GLY A 197 -3.37 8.54 -8.17
N TYR A 198 -3.35 9.15 -6.99
CA TYR A 198 -2.18 9.12 -6.11
C TYR A 198 -2.03 7.77 -5.42
N GLN A 199 -0.79 7.28 -5.33
CA GLN A 199 -0.48 5.92 -4.87
C GLN A 199 0.41 5.89 -3.62
N GLY A 200 0.85 7.05 -3.13
CA GLY A 200 1.81 7.17 -2.04
C GLY A 200 1.75 8.54 -1.39
N LEU A 201 2.35 8.65 -0.21
CA LEU A 201 2.46 9.92 0.52
C LEU A 201 3.93 10.20 0.83
N PRO A 202 4.33 11.48 0.93
CA PRO A 202 3.51 12.68 0.67
C PRO A 202 3.29 12.95 -0.82
N VAL A 203 2.28 13.75 -1.14
CA VAL A 203 2.13 14.37 -2.48
C VAL A 203 2.22 15.88 -2.33
N VAL A 204 3.16 16.49 -3.05
CA VAL A 204 3.37 17.94 -3.07
C VAL A 204 3.13 18.50 -4.46
N ILE A 205 2.34 19.56 -4.53
CA ILE A 205 1.96 20.24 -5.76
C ILE A 205 2.18 21.74 -5.57
N VAL A 206 2.78 22.40 -6.56
CA VAL A 206 2.81 23.87 -6.62
C VAL A 206 2.04 24.32 -7.84
N ILE A 207 1.13 25.27 -7.62
CA ILE A 207 0.29 25.88 -8.64
C ILE A 207 0.59 27.38 -8.68
N LYS A 208 0.86 27.89 -9.88
CA LYS A 208 1.03 29.33 -10.14
C LYS A 208 0.06 29.74 -11.23
N ASN A 209 -0.73 30.78 -10.99
CA ASN A 209 -1.73 31.29 -11.94
C ASN A 209 -2.67 30.18 -12.46
N GLY A 210 -3.16 29.32 -11.56
CA GLY A 210 -4.03 28.19 -11.88
C GLY A 210 -3.38 27.03 -12.65
N LYS A 211 -2.06 27.09 -12.92
CA LYS A 211 -1.31 26.02 -13.58
C LYS A 211 -0.39 25.30 -12.62
N GLN A 212 -0.46 23.97 -12.60
CA GLN A 212 0.53 23.14 -11.90
C GLN A 212 1.93 23.34 -12.51
N THR A 213 2.87 23.84 -11.72
CA THR A 213 4.27 24.05 -12.10
C THR A 213 5.21 23.03 -11.47
N PHE A 214 4.78 22.35 -10.41
CA PHE A 214 5.56 21.32 -9.73
C PHE A 214 4.67 20.21 -9.21
N PHE A 215 5.16 18.97 -9.25
CA PHE A 215 4.50 17.79 -8.71
C PHE A 215 5.54 16.76 -8.25
N LYS A 216 5.38 16.27 -7.03
CA LYS A 216 6.14 15.15 -6.48
C LYS A 216 5.22 14.27 -5.64
N ASN A 217 5.28 12.96 -5.86
CA ASN A 217 4.64 11.95 -5.02
C ASN A 217 5.71 11.25 -4.16
N GLU A 218 6.48 12.07 -3.44
CA GLU A 218 7.58 11.67 -2.57
C GLU A 218 7.95 12.84 -1.65
N PHE A 219 8.86 12.60 -0.70
CA PHE A 219 9.40 13.65 0.16
C PHE A 219 10.07 14.77 -0.65
N VAL A 220 9.84 16.02 -0.25
CA VAL A 220 10.50 17.21 -0.80
C VAL A 220 11.26 17.92 0.34
N SER A 221 12.47 18.39 0.07
CA SER A 221 13.21 19.18 1.07
C SER A 221 12.66 20.61 1.15
N GLU A 222 12.87 21.33 2.26
CA GLU A 222 12.48 22.74 2.37
C GLU A 222 13.15 23.58 1.28
N GLU A 223 14.44 23.33 1.02
CA GLU A 223 15.21 24.05 0.00
C GLU A 223 14.61 23.85 -1.39
N ASP A 224 14.31 22.60 -1.76
CA ASP A 224 13.77 22.29 -3.09
C ASP A 224 12.37 22.84 -3.27
N LEU A 225 11.53 22.79 -2.23
CA LEU A 225 10.21 23.38 -2.27
C LEU A 225 10.29 24.90 -2.44
N ARG A 226 11.15 25.58 -1.68
CA ARG A 226 11.32 27.04 -1.78
C ARG A 226 11.79 27.50 -3.15
N LYS A 227 12.60 26.71 -3.87
CA LYS A 227 12.96 26.99 -5.27
C LYS A 227 11.75 27.01 -6.22
N GLN A 228 10.64 26.39 -5.83
CA GLN A 228 9.41 26.35 -6.62
C GLN A 228 8.43 27.47 -6.30
N LEU A 229 8.60 28.24 -5.21
CA LEU A 229 7.66 29.28 -4.77
C LEU A 229 7.96 30.62 -5.41
#